data_AF-A0AAU4D6K7-F1
#
_entry.id   AF-A0AAU4D6K7-F1
#
_cell.length_a   1.000
_cell.length_b   1.000
_cell.length_c   1.000
_cell.angle_alpha   90.00
_cell.angle_beta   90.00
_cell.angle_gamma   90.00
#
_symmetry.space_group_name_H-M   'P 1'
#
loop_
_entity.id
_entity.type
_entity.pdbx_description
1 polymer ?
#
loop_
_entity_poly.entity_id
_entity_poly.type
_entity_poly.pdbx_seq_one_letter_code
_entity_poly.pdbx_strand_id
1 'polypeptide(L)'
;MEIQAPLFATFLLAVTIVCVTPGPDMLYVMSYGVSQGRSGGVSAAAGAAAGMLIHAILSALGVALIISRYPALLAAFKVIGACYLLYLGVSIIRDRSKMSVTPERTPQTYARIACRAMVVNLTNPKVIVFYVAFLPQFTTESGWPAPAQLFLLGAVFVVIGFVVDAAVGLASGTLSRRFIADKELARKVNIGCGTVMFLLAAVLSFDI
;
A
#
# COMPACT_ATOMS: atom_id res chain seq x y z
N MET A 1 -26.76 2.98 -1.42
CA MET A 1 -25.45 3.49 -1.87
C MET A 1 -25.51 3.53 -3.37
N GLU A 2 -25.90 4.66 -3.96
CA GLU A 2 -25.60 4.86 -5.38
C GLU A 2 -24.09 5.03 -5.47
N ILE A 3 -23.39 3.90 -5.61
CA ILE A 3 -21.99 3.94 -5.98
C ILE A 3 -21.98 4.60 -7.34
N GLN A 4 -21.41 5.79 -7.45
CA GLN A 4 -21.05 6.33 -8.76
C GLN A 4 -20.06 5.32 -9.35
N ALA A 5 -20.56 4.40 -10.19
CA ALA A 5 -19.78 3.28 -10.71
C ALA A 5 -18.44 3.73 -11.32
N PRO A 6 -18.33 4.89 -12.00
CA PRO A 6 -17.05 5.40 -12.47
C PRO A 6 -16.06 5.76 -11.35
N LEU A 7 -16.54 6.37 -10.26
CA LEU A 7 -15.70 6.77 -9.13
C LEU A 7 -15.14 5.55 -8.40
N PHE A 8 -15.99 4.54 -8.16
CA PHE A 8 -15.56 3.31 -7.51
C PHE A 8 -14.65 2.46 -8.40
N ALA A 9 -14.87 2.44 -9.71
CA ALA A 9 -13.92 1.80 -10.64
C ALA A 9 -12.55 2.49 -10.61
N THR A 10 -12.52 3.83 -10.56
CA THR A 10 -11.29 4.61 -10.45
C THR A 10 -10.58 4.34 -9.11
N PHE A 11 -11.34 4.26 -8.02
CA PHE A 11 -10.84 3.85 -6.71
C PHE A 11 -10.18 2.48 -6.75
N LEU A 12 -10.86 1.46 -7.29
CA LEU A 12 -10.34 0.09 -7.38
C LEU A 12 -9.06 0.02 -8.20
N LEU A 13 -8.99 0.77 -9.31
CA LEU A 13 -7.80 0.88 -10.14
C LEU A 13 -6.64 1.48 -9.36
N ALA A 14 -6.87 2.62 -8.69
CA ALA A 14 -5.84 3.31 -7.92
C ALA A 14 -5.33 2.48 -6.72
N VAL A 15 -6.24 1.80 -6.00
CA VAL A 15 -5.87 0.88 -4.91
C VAL A 15 -5.07 -0.30 -5.44
N THR A 16 -5.50 -0.91 -6.53
CA THR A 16 -4.78 -2.06 -7.10
C THR A 16 -3.36 -1.65 -7.49
N ILE A 17 -3.24 -0.51 -8.15
CA ILE A 17 -1.97 0.13 -8.50
C ILE A 17 -1.06 0.31 -7.26
N VAL A 18 -1.58 0.90 -6.18
CA VAL A 18 -0.76 1.21 -5.00
C VAL A 18 -0.35 -0.07 -4.26
N CYS A 19 -1.19 -1.10 -4.28
CA CYS A 19 -0.90 -2.42 -3.72
C CYS A 19 0.19 -3.14 -4.50
N VAL A 20 0.12 -3.18 -5.84
CA VAL A 20 1.12 -3.89 -6.67
C VAL A 20 2.46 -3.17 -6.72
N THR A 21 2.48 -1.88 -6.37
CA THR A 21 3.71 -1.10 -6.30
C THR A 21 4.52 -1.47 -5.05
N PRO A 22 5.75 -1.99 -5.20
CA PRO A 22 6.52 -2.46 -4.06
C PRO A 22 6.87 -1.31 -3.11
N GLY A 23 6.49 -1.46 -1.85
CA GLY A 23 6.88 -0.60 -0.74
C GLY A 23 7.58 -1.39 0.38
N PRO A 24 7.91 -0.74 1.51
CA PRO A 24 8.56 -1.40 2.64
C PRO A 24 7.82 -2.64 3.15
N ASP A 25 6.49 -2.61 3.16
CA ASP A 25 5.62 -3.72 3.55
C ASP A 25 5.72 -4.91 2.60
N MET A 26 5.55 -4.70 1.29
CA MET A 26 5.66 -5.76 0.30
C MET A 26 7.08 -6.36 0.29
N LEU A 27 8.12 -5.54 0.45
CA LEU A 27 9.50 -6.02 0.56
C LEU A 27 9.72 -6.87 1.82
N TYR A 28 9.06 -6.52 2.92
CA TYR A 28 9.07 -7.33 4.14
C TYR A 28 8.39 -8.69 3.90
N VAL A 29 7.23 -8.68 3.23
CA VAL A 29 6.51 -9.90 2.82
C VAL A 29 7.37 -10.79 1.93
N MET A 30 8.03 -10.22 0.91
CA MET A 30 8.96 -10.94 0.04
C MET A 30 10.14 -11.53 0.83
N SER A 31 10.70 -10.77 1.77
CA SER A 31 11.87 -11.22 2.56
C SER A 31 11.55 -12.47 3.37
N TYR A 32 10.39 -12.51 4.04
CA TYR A 32 9.95 -13.68 4.82
C TYR A 32 9.35 -14.80 3.97
N GLY A 33 8.81 -14.49 2.79
CA GLY A 33 8.48 -15.49 1.79
C GLY A 33 9.73 -16.24 1.32
N VAL A 34 10.79 -15.51 0.96
CA VAL A 34 12.07 -16.11 0.53
C VAL A 34 12.74 -16.91 1.65
N SER A 35 12.82 -16.36 2.88
CA SER A 35 13.58 -16.99 3.97
C SER A 35 12.83 -18.07 4.75
N GLN A 36 11.50 -17.96 4.88
CA GLN A 36 10.67 -18.86 5.69
C GLN A 36 9.49 -19.47 4.93
N GLY A 37 9.58 -19.46 3.59
CA GLY A 37 8.62 -20.09 2.70
C GLY A 37 7.26 -19.41 2.66
N ARG A 38 6.30 -20.08 2.03
CA ARG A 38 4.93 -19.59 1.82
C ARG A 38 4.28 -19.08 3.10
N SER A 39 4.39 -19.84 4.18
CA SER A 39 3.78 -19.50 5.47
C SER A 39 4.39 -18.25 6.08
N GLY A 40 5.71 -18.06 5.97
CA GLY A 40 6.38 -16.83 6.40
C GLY A 40 5.87 -15.60 5.63
N GLY A 41 5.77 -15.70 4.31
CA GLY A 41 5.23 -14.64 3.44
C GLY A 41 3.77 -14.31 3.74
N VAL A 42 2.89 -15.31 3.81
CA VAL A 42 1.45 -15.10 4.11
C VAL A 42 1.26 -14.53 5.53
N SER A 43 2.07 -14.97 6.50
CA SER A 43 2.03 -14.40 7.84
C SER A 43 2.43 -12.93 7.87
N ALA A 44 3.42 -12.52 7.08
CA ALA A 44 3.78 -11.11 6.93
C ALA A 44 2.64 -10.32 6.25
N ALA A 45 2.02 -10.88 5.20
CA ALA A 45 0.89 -10.25 4.51
C ALA A 45 -0.30 -10.02 5.45
N ALA A 46 -0.61 -11.00 6.31
CA ALA A 46 -1.66 -10.85 7.32
C ALA A 46 -1.35 -9.73 8.33
N GLY A 47 -0.08 -9.62 8.75
CA GLY A 47 0.36 -8.53 9.61
C GLY A 47 0.24 -7.16 8.95
N ALA A 48 0.66 -7.04 7.69
CA ALA A 48 0.51 -5.80 6.92
C ALA A 48 -0.98 -5.40 6.76
N ALA A 49 -1.85 -6.38 6.47
CA ALA A 49 -3.29 -6.17 6.40
C ALA A 49 -3.91 -5.67 7.73
N ALA A 50 -3.44 -6.19 8.87
CA ALA A 50 -3.84 -5.67 10.18
C ALA A 50 -3.42 -4.19 10.37
N GLY A 51 -2.22 -3.81 9.89
CA GLY A 51 -1.77 -2.42 9.88
C GLY A 51 -2.67 -1.52 9.01
N MET A 52 -3.02 -1.98 7.81
CA MET A 52 -3.95 -1.26 6.92
C MET A 52 -5.34 -1.11 7.54
N LEU A 53 -5.82 -2.12 8.27
CA LEU A 53 -7.10 -2.04 8.98
C LEU A 53 -7.08 -0.96 10.07
N ILE A 54 -5.96 -0.84 10.81
CA ILE A 54 -5.78 0.25 11.77
C ILE A 54 -5.80 1.60 11.06
N HIS A 55 -5.14 1.74 9.90
CA HIS A 55 -5.22 2.96 9.11
C HIS A 55 -6.65 3.27 8.63
N ALA A 56 -7.44 2.27 8.24
CA ALA A 56 -8.85 2.45 7.88
C ALA A 56 -9.68 3.00 9.05
N ILE A 57 -9.46 2.47 10.25
CA ILE A 57 -10.12 2.95 11.48
C ILE A 57 -9.68 4.40 11.77
N LEU A 58 -8.39 4.68 11.73
CA LEU A 58 -7.86 6.04 11.97
C LEU A 58 -8.33 7.04 10.93
N SER A 59 -8.47 6.62 9.67
CA SER A 59 -9.00 7.45 8.60
C SER A 59 -10.48 7.76 8.82
N ALA A 60 -11.27 6.74 9.19
CA ALA A 60 -12.69 6.89 9.48
C ALA A 60 -12.94 7.83 10.66
N LEU A 61 -12.19 7.67 11.76
CA LEU A 61 -12.42 8.41 13.00
C LEU A 61 -11.71 9.77 13.04
N GLY A 62 -10.46 9.83 12.59
CA GLY A 62 -9.60 11.01 12.73
C GLY A 62 -9.59 11.89 11.48
N VAL A 63 -9.29 11.31 10.32
CA VAL A 63 -9.13 12.07 9.07
C VAL A 63 -10.45 12.71 8.64
N ALA A 64 -11.58 12.00 8.79
CA ALA A 64 -12.91 12.56 8.53
C ALA A 64 -13.20 13.84 9.33
N LEU A 65 -12.79 13.87 10.60
CA LEU A 65 -12.99 15.00 11.51
C LEU A 65 -12.04 16.16 11.22
N ILE A 66 -10.79 15.86 10.85
CA ILE A 66 -9.80 16.87 10.49
C ILE A 66 -10.20 17.58 9.19
N ILE A 67 -10.64 16.82 8.18
CA ILE A 67 -11.02 17.39 6.88
C ILE A 67 -12.25 18.29 7.00
N SER A 68 -13.25 17.89 7.80
CA SER A 68 -14.46 18.72 7.99
C SER A 68 -14.18 20.05 8.69
N ARG A 69 -13.11 20.11 9.50
CA ARG A 69 -12.76 21.30 10.29
C ARG A 69 -11.64 22.15 9.68
N TYR A 70 -10.72 21.54 8.93
CA TYR A 70 -9.52 22.18 8.40
C TYR A 70 -9.24 21.73 6.95
N PRO A 71 -10.03 22.18 5.97
CA PRO A 71 -9.88 21.76 4.57
C PRO A 71 -8.49 22.09 3.98
N ALA A 72 -7.83 23.15 4.47
CA ALA A 72 -6.45 23.48 4.06
C ALA A 72 -5.42 22.41 4.44
N LEU A 73 -5.63 21.65 5.53
CA LEU A 73 -4.74 20.53 5.89
C LEU A 73 -4.83 19.41 4.87
N LEU A 74 -6.01 19.15 4.30
CA LEU A 74 -6.15 18.15 3.23
C LEU A 74 -5.31 18.53 2.01
N ALA A 75 -5.37 19.80 1.57
CA ALA A 75 -4.54 20.28 0.47
C ALA A 75 -3.04 20.12 0.76
N ALA A 76 -2.59 20.45 1.98
CA ALA A 76 -1.21 20.23 2.40
C ALA A 76 -0.84 18.73 2.37
N PHE A 77 -1.70 17.85 2.87
CA PHE A 77 -1.48 16.40 2.80
C PHE A 77 -1.47 15.87 1.37
N LYS A 78 -2.28 16.42 0.45
CA LYS A 78 -2.23 16.10 -0.99
C LYS A 78 -0.87 16.45 -1.58
N VAL A 79 -0.37 17.66 -1.33
CA VAL A 79 0.96 18.09 -1.82
C VAL A 79 2.08 17.21 -1.23
N ILE A 80 2.08 16.99 0.08
CA ILE A 80 3.07 16.14 0.75
C ILE A 80 3.01 14.71 0.19
N GLY A 81 1.79 14.19 0.00
CA GLY A 81 1.54 12.88 -0.56
C GLY A 81 2.05 12.74 -1.98
N ALA A 82 1.78 13.72 -2.84
CA ALA A 82 2.25 13.76 -4.22
C ALA A 82 3.79 13.79 -4.26
N CYS A 83 4.41 14.68 -3.49
CA CYS A 83 5.87 14.76 -3.36
C CYS A 83 6.50 13.45 -2.89
N TYR A 84 5.88 12.77 -1.91
CA TYR A 84 6.37 11.49 -1.42
C TYR A 84 6.23 10.37 -2.46
N LEU A 85 5.10 10.29 -3.17
CA LEU A 85 4.89 9.32 -4.24
C LEU A 85 5.85 9.55 -5.42
N LEU A 86 6.12 10.81 -5.78
CA LEU A 86 7.16 11.15 -6.75
C LEU A 86 8.54 10.71 -6.28
N TYR A 87 8.90 11.01 -5.03
CA TYR A 87 10.16 10.55 -4.43
C TYR A 87 10.29 9.03 -4.47
N LEU A 88 9.22 8.30 -4.15
CA LEU A 88 9.22 6.84 -4.15
C LEU A 88 9.32 6.29 -5.57
N GLY A 89 8.59 6.87 -6.54
CA GLY A 89 8.70 6.55 -7.96
C GLY A 89 10.12 6.77 -8.51
N VAL A 90 10.74 7.92 -8.18
CA VAL A 90 12.14 8.21 -8.52
C VAL A 90 13.10 7.21 -7.86
N SER A 91 12.88 6.87 -6.59
CA SER A 91 13.74 5.96 -5.83
C SER A 91 13.73 4.54 -6.40
N ILE A 92 12.55 4.04 -6.80
CA ILE A 92 12.39 2.75 -7.49
C ILE A 92 13.17 2.71 -8.81
N ILE A 93 13.17 3.83 -9.56
CA ILE A 93 13.84 3.91 -10.87
C ILE A 93 15.36 4.12 -10.73
N ARG A 94 15.80 4.97 -9.80
CA ARG A 94 17.21 5.38 -9.67
C ARG A 94 18.08 4.39 -8.91
N ASP A 95 17.57 3.75 -7.85
CA ASP A 95 18.42 3.03 -6.90
C ASP A 95 17.89 1.64 -6.59
N ARG A 96 18.32 0.65 -7.39
CA ARG A 96 17.93 -0.75 -7.24
C ARG A 96 18.41 -1.38 -5.93
N SER A 97 19.40 -0.79 -5.27
CA SER A 97 19.95 -1.33 -4.02
C SER A 97 19.05 -1.04 -2.81
N LYS A 98 18.27 0.04 -2.83
CA LYS A 98 17.39 0.44 -1.72
C LYS A 98 16.13 -0.42 -1.57
N MET A 99 15.76 -1.16 -2.63
CA MET A 99 14.66 -2.13 -2.61
C MET A 99 15.16 -3.57 -2.64
N SER A 100 16.37 -3.84 -2.14
CA SER A 100 16.88 -5.20 -2.08
C SER A 100 16.11 -6.00 -1.03
N VAL A 101 15.44 -7.07 -1.46
CA VAL A 101 14.92 -8.11 -0.58
C VAL A 101 16.14 -8.76 0.09
N THR A 102 16.34 -8.48 1.38
CA THR A 102 17.41 -9.11 2.16
C THR A 102 16.79 -10.26 2.95
N PRO A 103 17.09 -11.53 2.61
CA PRO A 103 16.49 -12.65 3.31
C PRO A 103 16.87 -12.62 4.79
N GLU A 104 15.87 -12.61 5.67
CA GLU A 104 16.11 -12.70 7.11
C GLU A 104 16.74 -14.06 7.43
N ARG A 105 17.91 -14.07 8.08
CA ARG A 105 18.69 -15.30 8.30
C ARG A 105 18.26 -16.10 9.52
N THR A 106 17.47 -15.51 10.42
CA THR A 106 17.00 -16.18 11.64
C THR A 106 15.54 -16.59 11.51
N PRO A 107 15.20 -17.88 11.75
CA PRO A 107 13.81 -18.32 11.82
C PRO A 107 13.06 -17.56 12.92
N GLN A 108 11.83 -17.14 12.63
CA GLN A 108 10.97 -16.42 13.56
C GLN A 108 9.58 -17.05 13.60
N THR A 109 8.89 -16.91 14.72
CA THR A 109 7.50 -17.37 14.81
C THR A 109 6.60 -16.54 13.91
N TYR A 110 5.58 -17.15 13.32
CA TYR A 110 4.62 -16.46 12.45
C TYR A 110 3.97 -15.25 13.15
N ALA A 111 3.61 -15.39 14.44
CA ALA A 111 3.10 -14.27 15.23
C ALA A 111 4.08 -13.07 15.26
N ARG A 112 5.38 -13.32 15.44
CA ARG A 112 6.39 -12.25 15.44
C ARG A 112 6.56 -11.61 14.07
N ILE A 113 6.49 -12.42 13.00
CA ILE A 113 6.53 -11.94 11.62
C ILE A 113 5.34 -11.02 11.35
N ALA A 114 4.13 -11.44 11.71
CA ALA A 114 2.91 -10.66 11.55
C ALA A 114 2.96 -9.35 12.35
N CYS A 115 3.34 -9.38 13.64
CA CYS A 115 3.46 -8.17 14.46
C CYS A 115 4.45 -7.16 13.87
N ARG A 116 5.61 -7.62 13.38
CA ARG A 116 6.59 -6.74 12.74
C ARG A 116 6.08 -6.19 11.41
N ALA A 117 5.44 -7.02 10.58
CA ALA A 117 4.85 -6.56 9.32
C ALA A 117 3.76 -5.50 9.55
N MET A 118 2.96 -5.64 10.62
CA MET A 118 2.01 -4.62 11.04
C MET A 118 2.72 -3.30 11.36
N VAL A 119 3.81 -3.31 12.13
CA VAL A 119 4.59 -2.11 12.45
C VAL A 119 5.22 -1.48 11.20
N VAL A 120 5.76 -2.31 10.30
CA VAL A 120 6.30 -1.84 9.01
C VAL A 120 5.21 -1.16 8.18
N ASN A 121 4.00 -1.73 8.14
CA ASN A 121 2.88 -1.15 7.41
C ASN A 121 2.39 0.15 8.08
N LEU A 122 2.27 0.18 9.42
CA LEU A 122 1.88 1.37 10.18
C LEU A 122 2.81 2.58 10.00
N THR A 123 4.08 2.30 9.69
CA THR A 123 5.11 3.31 9.43
C THR A 123 5.36 3.51 7.94
N ASN A 124 4.61 2.82 7.07
CA ASN A 124 4.77 2.88 5.62
C ASN A 124 4.19 4.20 5.10
N PRO A 125 5.03 5.15 4.63
CA PRO A 125 4.51 6.44 4.23
C PRO A 125 3.66 6.34 2.94
N LYS A 126 3.83 5.28 2.12
CA LYS A 126 2.96 4.99 0.97
C LYS A 126 1.51 4.80 1.42
N VAL A 127 1.32 3.99 2.46
CA VAL A 127 -0.01 3.63 3.00
C VAL A 127 -0.60 4.81 3.74
N ILE A 128 0.19 5.49 4.59
CA ILE A 128 -0.24 6.69 5.30
C ILE A 128 -0.74 7.76 4.33
N VAL A 129 0.05 8.08 3.30
CA VAL A 129 -0.32 9.06 2.27
C VAL A 129 -1.62 8.67 1.58
N PHE A 130 -1.78 7.38 1.23
CA PHE A 130 -3.01 6.94 0.57
C PHE A 130 -4.24 7.13 1.47
N TYR A 131 -4.19 6.71 2.74
CA TYR A 131 -5.32 6.88 3.66
C TYR A 131 -5.64 8.34 3.99
N VAL A 132 -4.63 9.19 4.15
CA VAL A 132 -4.83 10.58 4.59
C VAL A 132 -5.16 11.52 3.42
N ALA A 133 -4.46 11.38 2.30
CA ALA A 133 -4.56 12.34 1.20
C ALA A 133 -5.43 11.84 0.03
N PHE A 134 -5.42 10.54 -0.24
CA PHE A 134 -6.00 9.96 -1.46
C PHE A 134 -7.39 9.36 -1.23
N LEU A 135 -7.56 8.57 -0.17
CA LEU A 135 -8.81 7.88 0.18
C LEU A 135 -10.02 8.83 0.34
N PRO A 136 -9.91 10.01 0.96
CA PRO A 136 -11.04 10.94 1.09
C PRO A 136 -11.62 11.43 -0.24
N GLN A 137 -10.84 11.39 -1.32
CA GLN A 137 -11.27 11.86 -2.64
C GLN A 137 -12.32 10.96 -3.29
N PHE A 138 -12.48 9.73 -2.79
CA PHE A 138 -13.49 8.78 -3.27
C PHE A 138 -14.77 8.79 -2.44
N THR A 139 -14.89 9.73 -1.49
CA THR A 139 -16.14 9.94 -0.76
C THR A 139 -17.09 10.83 -1.55
N THR A 140 -18.39 10.68 -1.29
CA THR A 140 -19.46 11.38 -2.03
C THR A 140 -20.46 12.01 -1.06
N GLU A 141 -21.22 12.98 -1.53
CA GLU A 141 -22.38 13.54 -0.82
C GLU A 141 -23.63 12.63 -0.93
N SER A 142 -23.44 11.31 -0.79
CA SER A 142 -24.49 10.29 -0.96
C SER A 142 -25.39 10.07 0.26
N GLY A 143 -25.40 11.02 1.21
CA GLY A 143 -26.14 10.94 2.47
C GLY A 143 -25.54 9.98 3.53
N TRP A 144 -24.48 9.24 3.20
CA TRP A 144 -23.75 8.41 4.17
C TRP A 144 -22.73 9.23 4.95
N PRO A 145 -22.58 9.02 6.28
CA PRO A 145 -21.54 9.71 7.05
C PRO A 145 -20.14 9.44 6.49
N ALA A 146 -19.32 10.49 6.37
CA ALA A 146 -17.95 10.38 5.84
C ALA A 146 -17.08 9.31 6.55
N PRO A 147 -17.13 9.15 7.89
CA PRO A 147 -16.44 8.05 8.57
C PRO A 147 -16.79 6.65 8.04
N ALA A 148 -18.08 6.40 7.76
CA ALA A 148 -18.54 5.11 7.28
C ALA A 148 -18.04 4.83 5.85
N GLN A 149 -18.08 5.85 4.97
CA GLN A 149 -17.55 5.73 3.61
C GLN A 149 -16.03 5.43 3.63
N LEU A 150 -15.28 6.19 4.44
CA LEU A 150 -13.83 6.01 4.58
C LEU A 150 -13.47 4.64 5.16
N PHE A 151 -14.22 4.14 6.14
CA PHE A 151 -14.00 2.80 6.68
C PHE A 151 -14.25 1.72 5.62
N LEU A 152 -15.35 1.81 4.86
CA LEU A 152 -15.69 0.84 3.82
C LEU A 152 -14.64 0.83 2.69
N LEU A 153 -14.29 1.99 2.16
CA LEU A 153 -13.22 2.11 1.16
C LEU A 153 -11.89 1.60 1.73
N GLY A 154 -11.58 1.96 2.97
CA GLY A 154 -10.42 1.46 3.70
C GLY A 154 -10.41 -0.07 3.82
N ALA A 155 -11.54 -0.70 4.12
CA ALA A 155 -11.67 -2.15 4.23
C ALA A 155 -11.49 -2.84 2.87
N VAL A 156 -12.01 -2.26 1.78
CA VAL A 156 -11.74 -2.75 0.41
C VAL A 156 -10.24 -2.68 0.10
N PHE A 157 -9.56 -1.60 0.50
CA PHE A 157 -8.11 -1.49 0.38
C PHE A 157 -7.37 -2.57 1.18
N VAL A 158 -7.79 -2.86 2.42
CA VAL A 158 -7.23 -3.98 3.20
C VAL A 158 -7.34 -5.31 2.45
N VAL A 159 -8.52 -5.62 1.88
CA VAL A 159 -8.75 -6.88 1.16
C VAL A 159 -7.86 -6.99 -0.06
N ILE A 160 -7.83 -5.95 -0.91
CA ILE A 160 -6.99 -5.95 -2.12
C ILE A 160 -5.50 -6.05 -1.74
N GLY A 161 -5.06 -5.27 -0.75
CA GLY A 161 -3.69 -5.29 -0.24
C GLY A 161 -3.30 -6.67 0.28
N PHE A 162 -4.15 -7.30 1.10
CA PHE A 162 -3.90 -8.65 1.59
C PHE A 162 -3.80 -9.66 0.46
N VAL A 163 -4.70 -9.63 -0.54
CA VAL A 163 -4.66 -10.55 -1.68
C VAL A 163 -3.36 -10.40 -2.46
N VAL A 164 -2.95 -9.16 -2.76
CA VAL A 164 -1.71 -8.86 -3.48
C VAL A 164 -0.49 -9.32 -2.69
N ASP A 165 -0.39 -8.93 -1.41
CA ASP A 165 0.75 -9.29 -0.57
C ASP A 165 0.80 -10.81 -0.30
N ALA A 166 -0.33 -11.47 -0.08
CA ALA A 166 -0.38 -12.91 0.08
C ALA A 166 0.06 -13.63 -1.21
N ALA A 167 -0.37 -13.16 -2.39
CA ALA A 167 0.10 -13.70 -3.66
C ALA A 167 1.62 -13.53 -3.82
N VAL A 168 2.16 -12.37 -3.44
CA VAL A 168 3.61 -12.12 -3.43
C VAL A 168 4.34 -13.02 -2.42
N GLY A 169 3.81 -13.21 -1.21
CA GLY A 169 4.36 -14.10 -0.19
C GLY A 169 4.37 -15.57 -0.64
N LEU A 170 3.29 -16.02 -1.28
CA LEU A 170 3.18 -17.37 -1.86
C LEU A 170 4.16 -17.55 -3.02
N ALA A 171 4.25 -16.57 -3.92
CA ALA A 171 5.16 -16.59 -5.05
C ALA A 171 6.62 -16.62 -4.56
N SER A 172 7.03 -15.69 -3.71
CA SER A 172 8.39 -15.62 -3.16
C SER A 172 8.78 -16.88 -2.38
N GLY A 173 7.86 -17.46 -1.59
CA GLY A 173 8.10 -18.73 -0.89
C GLY A 173 8.14 -19.98 -1.77
N THR A 174 7.52 -19.95 -2.95
CA THR A 174 7.62 -21.04 -3.93
C THR A 174 8.85 -20.89 -4.82
N LEU A 175 9.18 -19.65 -5.17
CA LEU A 175 10.20 -19.28 -6.15
C LEU A 175 11.57 -19.01 -5.50
N SER A 176 11.69 -19.10 -4.17
CA SER A 176 12.94 -18.89 -3.39
C SER A 176 14.14 -19.72 -3.89
N ARG A 177 13.93 -20.85 -4.59
CA ARG A 177 15.01 -21.63 -5.24
C ARG A 177 15.28 -21.31 -6.72
N ARG A 178 14.43 -20.54 -7.43
CA ARG A 178 14.53 -20.32 -8.90
C ARG A 178 14.45 -18.86 -9.38
N PHE A 179 13.76 -17.94 -8.70
CA PHE A 179 13.57 -16.55 -9.21
C PHE A 179 14.71 -15.58 -8.98
N ILE A 180 15.64 -15.88 -8.06
CA ILE A 180 16.79 -15.02 -7.80
C ILE A 180 17.72 -14.92 -9.04
N ALA A 181 17.52 -15.77 -10.06
CA ALA A 181 18.33 -15.81 -11.27
C ALA A 181 17.95 -14.77 -12.36
N ASP A 182 16.70 -14.32 -12.47
CA ASP A 182 16.27 -13.47 -13.60
C ASP A 182 16.11 -11.99 -13.22
N LYS A 183 17.23 -11.26 -13.33
CA LYS A 183 17.34 -9.83 -13.07
C LYS A 183 16.56 -8.95 -14.07
N GLU A 184 16.15 -9.50 -15.22
CA GLU A 184 15.47 -8.72 -16.26
C GLU A 184 13.96 -8.60 -16.01
N LEU A 185 13.34 -9.66 -15.49
CA LEU A 185 11.93 -9.63 -15.09
C LEU A 185 11.70 -8.69 -13.90
N ALA A 186 12.56 -8.76 -12.88
CA ALA A 186 12.54 -7.84 -11.74
C ALA A 186 12.69 -6.37 -12.18
N ARG A 187 13.50 -6.11 -13.21
CA ARG A 187 13.66 -4.78 -13.80
C ARG A 187 12.37 -4.25 -14.44
N LYS A 188 11.69 -5.08 -15.24
CA LYS A 188 10.45 -4.68 -15.93
C LYS A 188 9.33 -4.37 -14.93
N VAL A 189 9.22 -5.17 -13.86
CA VAL A 189 8.27 -4.93 -12.76
C VAL A 189 8.57 -3.61 -12.04
N ASN A 190 9.84 -3.36 -11.67
CA ASN A 190 10.21 -2.12 -10.97
C ASN A 190 9.96 -0.86 -11.83
N ILE A 191 10.26 -0.89 -13.14
CA ILE A 191 10.01 0.24 -14.04
C ILE A 191 8.50 0.51 -14.19
N GLY A 192 7.69 -0.55 -14.30
CA GLY A 192 6.23 -0.42 -14.34
C GLY A 192 5.68 0.25 -13.08
N CYS A 193 6.10 -0.24 -11.91
CA CYS A 193 5.67 0.30 -10.62
C CYS A 193 6.10 1.76 -10.41
N GLY A 194 7.34 2.12 -10.80
CA GLY A 194 7.83 3.50 -10.73
C GLY A 194 7.03 4.46 -11.62
N THR A 195 6.77 4.07 -12.87
CA THR A 195 5.98 4.86 -13.83
C THR A 195 4.56 5.10 -13.33
N VAL A 196 3.97 4.07 -12.72
CA VAL A 196 2.63 4.13 -12.17
C VAL A 196 2.55 5.04 -10.93
N MET A 197 3.59 5.10 -10.09
CA MET A 197 3.64 6.09 -8.99
C MET A 197 3.68 7.54 -9.49
N PHE A 198 4.38 7.80 -10.60
CA PHE A 198 4.34 9.12 -11.24
C PHE A 198 2.93 9.48 -11.69
N LEU A 199 2.20 8.53 -12.28
CA LEU A 199 0.81 8.74 -12.68
C LEU A 199 -0.10 9.01 -11.48
N LEU A 200 0.03 8.25 -10.38
CA LEU A 200 -0.77 8.47 -9.18
C LEU A 200 -0.48 9.85 -8.54
N ALA A 201 0.79 10.27 -8.54
CA ALA A 201 1.18 11.58 -8.06
C ALA A 201 0.66 12.72 -8.96
N ALA A 202 0.66 12.52 -10.28
CA ALA A 202 0.07 13.47 -11.23
C ALA A 202 -1.44 13.61 -10.97
N VAL A 203 -2.17 12.50 -10.86
CA VAL A 203 -3.62 12.50 -10.51
C VAL A 203 -3.88 13.24 -9.21
N LEU A 204 -3.09 12.97 -8.15
CA LEU A 204 -3.19 13.66 -6.87
C LEU A 204 -2.95 15.18 -6.97
N SER A 205 -2.21 15.63 -8.00
CA SER A 205 -1.87 17.04 -8.22
C SER A 205 -2.90 17.80 -9.07
N PHE A 206 -3.74 17.11 -9.85
CA PHE A 206 -4.75 17.76 -10.70
C PHE A 206 -6.00 18.23 -9.92
N ASP A 207 -6.20 17.76 -8.68
CA ASP A 207 -7.30 18.13 -7.77
C ASP A 207 -6.85 19.04 -6.60
N ILE A 208 -5.78 19.82 -6.80
CA ILE A 208 -5.26 20.83 -5.84
C ILE A 208 -5.78 22.22 -6.19
#